data_AF-A0A2V9G0E9-F1
#
_entry.id   AF-A0A2V9G0E9-F1
#
_cell.length_a   1.000
_cell.length_b   1.000
_cell.length_c   1.000
_cell.angle_alpha   90.00
_cell.angle_beta   90.00
_cell.angle_gamma   90.00
#
_symmetry.space_group_name_H-M   'P 1'
#
loop_
_entity.id
_entity.type
_entity.pdbx_description
1 polymer ?
#
loop_
_entity_poly.entity_id
_entity_poly.type
_entity_poly.pdbx_seq_one_letter_code
_entity_poly.pdbx_strand_id
1 'polypeptide(L)'
;MTSRQPSLPFWLAHASLQLALRLWPKESRDWGHALAAELDEIEKPFEALRWAIGGIMFFSRASASHFLAWLKLPAGSALSSTSLPTGVSAAVLPRRSRLFTVAILLATAVVVCLPQSREAISTVRGSWNGYRGYSSDVRALRNLAARAEKERDARTLAFVALAAPDTGSAMALADHAVAIDPSLVWIYAGSTGHPEYAPPSKDGLARLLSADPDNAFPELVAARVSSEPLFRKLIFQHSPTEKEFETSLAADPQWMAHMDRAFRAPRYDTYFNRHWQLTREVWNQHQDLSASVIFNTLWAHPLPDVASIRSYGTHLVHNAQEASTAGRPDEAESLLNRVDEFGRHMADQGETDFERMVGLSVSHQALAELRTLQQTHGMDRQSQEAAPRLEDVDERIESLGHSFRPCSPAEWRALDHRALLVQLSAVLAMLVAIVAAFSLFALELPLARPGQQRIRLRRTICVAADWAPAALLIGCFALLLLFQPYAQILRSARSLGSASEAWHSMHFAGLFTLSASLGALAEPFTAVHFWQAFIAASAGLALFVVARGFLGHKRA
;
A
#
# COMPACT_ATOMS: atom_id res chain seq x y z
N MET A 1 -12.39 75.17 6.02
CA MET A 1 -12.35 73.83 6.65
C MET A 1 -11.28 73.00 5.94
N THR A 2 -10.06 72.99 6.47
CA THR A 2 -8.97 72.16 5.96
C THR A 2 -9.24 70.70 6.32
N SER A 3 -9.51 69.86 5.32
CA SER A 3 -9.62 68.41 5.49
C SER A 3 -8.28 67.85 5.95
N ARG A 4 -8.09 67.72 7.28
CA ARG A 4 -6.94 66.98 7.83
C ARG A 4 -7.02 65.56 7.30
N GLN A 5 -5.99 65.13 6.57
CA GLN A 5 -5.87 63.73 6.18
C GLN A 5 -5.86 62.88 7.46
N PRO A 6 -6.74 61.88 7.58
CA PRO A 6 -6.78 61.03 8.76
C PRO A 6 -5.44 60.31 8.87
N SER A 7 -4.84 60.37 10.06
CA SER A 7 -3.63 59.62 10.34
C SER A 7 -3.86 58.11 10.14
N LEU A 8 -2.85 57.40 9.68
CA LEU A 8 -2.93 55.96 9.41
C LEU A 8 -3.50 55.12 10.59
N PRO A 9 -3.17 55.39 11.87
CA PRO A 9 -3.78 54.70 13.01
C PRO A 9 -5.30 54.91 13.12
N PHE A 10 -5.77 56.13 12.85
CA PHE A 10 -7.19 56.48 12.91
C PHE A 10 -7.98 55.79 11.79
N TRP A 11 -7.40 55.74 10.58
CA TRP A 11 -7.99 55.00 9.46
C TRP A 11 -8.08 53.49 9.75
N LEU A 12 -7.02 52.90 10.31
CA LEU A 12 -7.01 51.49 10.71
C LEU A 12 -8.05 51.18 11.80
N ALA A 13 -8.20 52.08 12.77
CA ALA A 13 -9.21 51.96 13.83
C ALA A 13 -10.63 51.90 13.24
N HIS A 14 -10.97 52.83 12.34
CA HIS A 14 -12.28 52.83 11.65
C HIS A 14 -12.48 51.61 10.77
N ALA A 15 -11.51 51.27 9.92
CA ALA A 15 -11.63 50.15 8.99
C ALA A 15 -11.83 48.81 9.72
N SER A 16 -11.08 48.58 10.80
CA SER A 16 -11.17 47.35 11.59
C SER A 16 -12.48 47.23 12.36
N LEU A 17 -12.96 48.32 12.97
CA LEU A 17 -14.22 48.33 13.70
C LEU A 17 -15.45 48.24 12.77
N GLN A 18 -15.40 48.89 11.60
CA GLN A 18 -16.44 48.76 10.56
C GLN A 18 -16.51 47.34 10.00
N LEU A 19 -15.36 46.68 9.84
CA LEU A 19 -15.32 45.27 9.46
C LEU A 19 -15.94 44.38 10.56
N ALA A 20 -15.59 44.61 11.82
CA ALA A 20 -16.16 43.89 12.97
C ALA A 20 -17.69 44.10 13.06
N LEU A 21 -18.17 45.32 12.86
CA LEU A 21 -19.60 45.68 12.84
C LEU A 21 -20.40 44.91 11.78
N ARG A 22 -19.83 44.71 10.59
CA ARG A 22 -20.44 43.89 9.53
C ARG A 22 -20.60 42.42 9.92
N LEU A 23 -19.82 41.97 10.89
CA LEU A 23 -19.77 40.61 11.40
C LEU A 23 -20.33 40.48 12.83
N TRP A 24 -20.92 41.55 13.39
CA TRP A 24 -21.37 41.61 14.80
C TRP A 24 -22.69 40.89 15.07
N PRO A 25 -22.83 40.04 16.11
CA PRO A 25 -24.07 39.32 16.42
C PRO A 25 -25.25 40.26 16.61
N LYS A 26 -26.38 39.99 15.94
CA LYS A 26 -27.55 40.89 15.95
C LYS A 26 -28.00 41.29 17.36
N GLU A 27 -28.02 40.34 18.29
CA GLU A 27 -28.42 40.53 19.69
C GLU A 27 -27.54 41.51 20.47
N SER A 28 -26.31 41.75 20.01
CA SER A 28 -25.35 42.67 20.66
C SER A 28 -24.85 43.77 19.71
N ARG A 29 -25.46 43.90 18.53
CA ARG A 29 -24.99 44.81 17.47
C ARG A 29 -25.12 46.28 17.86
N ASP A 30 -26.09 46.60 18.70
CA ASP A 30 -26.29 47.96 19.22
C ASP A 30 -25.07 48.43 20.03
N TRP A 31 -24.41 47.54 20.79
CA TRP A 31 -23.15 47.84 21.46
C TRP A 31 -22.02 48.12 20.47
N GLY A 32 -21.96 47.38 19.36
CA GLY A 32 -20.99 47.65 18.30
C GLY A 32 -21.22 49.02 17.64
N HIS A 33 -22.49 49.41 17.44
CA HIS A 33 -22.84 50.72 16.89
C HIS A 33 -22.49 51.85 17.87
N ALA A 34 -22.69 51.65 19.17
CA ALA A 34 -22.26 52.59 20.20
C ALA A 34 -20.72 52.75 20.23
N LEU A 35 -19.97 51.63 20.23
CA LEU A 35 -18.49 51.65 20.18
C LEU A 35 -17.95 52.36 18.94
N ALA A 36 -18.64 52.25 17.81
CA ALA A 36 -18.28 52.92 16.57
C ALA A 36 -18.60 54.42 16.57
N ALA A 37 -19.72 54.81 17.18
CA ALA A 37 -20.08 56.21 17.36
C ALA A 37 -19.10 56.93 18.30
N GLU A 38 -18.64 56.25 19.38
CA GLU A 38 -17.66 56.81 20.30
C GLU A 38 -16.25 56.96 19.68
N LEU A 39 -15.94 56.23 18.60
CA LEU A 39 -14.65 56.33 17.92
C LEU A 39 -14.47 57.70 17.23
N ASP A 40 -15.57 58.31 16.75
CA ASP A 40 -15.55 59.61 16.07
C ASP A 40 -15.22 60.78 17.04
N GLU A 41 -15.42 60.57 18.35
CA GLU A 41 -15.16 61.57 19.40
C GLU A 41 -13.71 61.55 19.94
N ILE A 42 -12.88 60.57 19.53
CA ILE A 42 -11.51 60.42 20.03
C ILE A 42 -10.52 61.19 19.15
N GLU A 43 -10.03 62.35 19.65
CA GLU A 43 -9.15 63.24 18.88
C GLU A 43 -7.73 62.68 18.65
N LYS A 44 -7.23 61.81 19.54
CA LYS A 44 -5.85 61.30 19.48
C LYS A 44 -5.77 59.97 18.73
N PRO A 45 -4.95 59.87 17.67
CA PRO A 45 -4.86 58.68 16.81
C PRO A 45 -4.58 57.36 17.53
N PHE A 46 -3.69 57.40 18.53
CA PHE A 46 -3.29 56.19 19.25
C PHE A 46 -4.35 55.75 20.29
N GLU A 47 -5.08 56.71 20.86
CA GLU A 47 -6.20 56.42 21.76
C GLU A 47 -7.37 55.82 20.95
N ALA A 48 -7.64 56.33 19.74
CA ALA A 48 -8.62 55.76 18.81
C ALA A 48 -8.25 54.32 18.40
N LEU A 49 -6.98 54.05 18.14
CA LEU A 49 -6.50 52.69 17.84
C LEU A 49 -6.67 51.75 19.06
N ARG A 50 -6.29 52.20 20.26
CA ARG A 50 -6.47 51.42 21.50
C ARG A 50 -7.95 51.15 21.78
N TRP A 51 -8.82 52.13 21.51
CA TRP A 51 -10.27 51.98 21.59
C TRP A 51 -10.79 50.94 20.62
N ALA A 52 -10.38 51.00 19.35
CA ALA A 52 -10.76 50.02 18.34
C ALA A 52 -10.29 48.60 18.71
N ILE A 53 -9.08 48.44 19.27
CA ILE A 53 -8.61 47.15 19.79
C ILE A 53 -9.53 46.64 20.91
N GLY A 54 -9.94 47.51 21.84
CA GLY A 54 -10.93 47.18 22.88
C GLY A 54 -12.28 46.75 22.31
N GLY A 55 -12.78 47.46 21.31
CA GLY A 55 -14.00 47.11 20.59
C GLY A 55 -13.90 45.78 19.84
N ILE A 56 -12.75 45.47 19.23
CA ILE A 56 -12.46 44.18 18.57
C ILE A 56 -12.39 43.05 19.59
N MET A 57 -11.80 43.27 20.77
CA MET A 57 -11.80 42.27 21.86
C MET A 57 -13.21 42.01 22.40
N PHE A 58 -14.04 43.05 22.50
CA PHE A 58 -15.44 42.89 22.88
C PHE A 58 -16.24 42.14 21.81
N PHE A 59 -16.03 42.47 20.53
CA PHE A 59 -16.57 41.74 19.39
C PHE A 59 -16.16 40.26 19.40
N SER A 60 -14.88 39.95 19.63
CA SER A 60 -14.38 38.58 19.62
C SER A 60 -14.98 37.78 20.78
N ARG A 61 -15.11 38.38 21.96
CA ARG A 61 -15.82 37.79 23.11
C ARG A 61 -17.29 37.52 22.80
N ALA A 62 -18.02 38.51 22.26
CA ALA A 62 -19.44 38.37 21.93
C ALA A 62 -19.67 37.31 20.85
N SER A 63 -18.83 37.32 19.80
CA SER A 63 -18.82 36.32 18.74
C SER A 63 -18.51 34.94 19.27
N ALA A 64 -17.52 34.80 20.17
CA ALA A 64 -17.18 33.53 20.80
C ALA A 64 -18.31 33.02 21.70
N SER A 65 -18.95 33.87 22.52
CA SER A 65 -20.07 33.46 23.36
C SER A 65 -21.28 33.03 22.53
N HIS A 66 -21.59 33.75 21.45
CA HIS A 66 -22.68 33.42 20.55
C HIS A 66 -22.38 32.15 19.75
N PHE A 67 -21.14 31.96 19.31
CA PHE A 67 -20.67 30.72 18.68
C PHE A 67 -20.75 29.52 19.65
N LEU A 68 -20.37 29.70 20.91
CA LEU A 68 -20.52 28.65 21.93
C LEU A 68 -21.99 28.35 22.23
N ALA A 69 -22.86 29.37 22.28
CA ALA A 69 -24.29 29.18 22.41
C ALA A 69 -24.86 28.42 21.21
N TRP A 70 -24.44 28.77 20.00
CA TRP A 70 -24.81 28.09 18.75
C TRP A 70 -24.40 26.61 18.73
N LEU A 71 -23.18 26.32 19.20
CA LEU A 71 -22.66 24.95 19.32
C LEU A 71 -23.44 24.11 20.34
N LYS A 72 -23.99 24.74 21.39
CA LYS A 72 -24.85 24.03 22.36
C LYS A 72 -26.19 23.62 21.76
N LEU A 73 -26.62 24.25 20.67
CA LEU A 73 -27.88 23.91 20.02
C LEU A 73 -27.74 22.66 19.10
N PRO A 74 -28.84 21.96 18.80
CA PRO A 74 -28.85 20.86 17.83
C PRO A 74 -28.56 21.31 16.39
N ALA A 75 -28.06 20.41 15.54
CA ALA A 75 -27.87 20.72 14.12
C ALA A 75 -29.21 21.08 13.43
N GLY A 76 -29.20 22.07 12.53
CA GLY A 76 -30.41 22.57 11.87
C GLY A 76 -31.31 23.48 12.74
N SER A 77 -30.91 23.80 13.98
CA SER A 77 -31.57 24.84 14.79
C SER A 77 -30.90 26.20 14.61
N ALA A 78 -31.72 27.26 14.68
CA ALA A 78 -31.28 28.66 14.68
C ALA A 78 -31.37 29.22 16.10
N LEU A 79 -30.47 30.15 16.46
CA LEU A 79 -30.50 30.84 17.76
C LEU A 79 -31.77 31.68 17.93
N SER A 80 -32.25 32.26 16.83
CA SER A 80 -33.42 33.12 16.77
C SER A 80 -34.64 32.33 16.31
N SER A 81 -35.01 31.25 17.01
CA SER A 81 -36.33 30.65 16.81
C SER A 81 -37.35 31.48 17.61
N THR A 82 -37.79 32.59 17.03
CA THR A 82 -38.97 33.31 17.47
C THR A 82 -40.11 32.29 17.58
N SER A 83 -40.68 32.17 18.78
CA SER A 83 -41.81 31.32 19.17
C SER A 83 -42.57 30.72 17.97
N LEU A 84 -42.29 29.46 17.64
CA LEU A 84 -43.08 28.72 16.67
C LEU A 84 -44.55 28.72 17.15
N PRO A 85 -45.52 29.07 16.28
CA PRO A 85 -46.93 29.07 16.66
C PRO A 85 -47.33 27.68 17.15
N THR A 86 -48.02 27.66 18.29
CA THR A 86 -48.33 26.53 19.18
C THR A 86 -49.15 25.37 18.58
N GLY A 87 -49.30 25.29 17.25
CA GLY A 87 -50.11 24.27 16.57
C GLY A 87 -49.42 23.50 15.44
N VAL A 88 -48.18 23.85 15.06
CA VAL A 88 -47.45 23.12 14.00
C VAL A 88 -46.54 22.09 14.67
N SER A 89 -46.74 20.81 14.35
CA SER A 89 -45.92 19.66 14.80
C SER A 89 -44.47 20.09 15.05
N ALA A 90 -44.03 19.96 16.32
CA ALA A 90 -42.73 20.39 16.79
C ALA A 90 -41.63 20.07 15.76
N ALA A 91 -40.82 21.07 15.41
CA ALA A 91 -39.78 20.92 14.42
C ALA A 91 -38.91 19.70 14.78
N VAL A 92 -38.88 18.70 13.90
CA VAL A 92 -38.07 17.49 14.11
C VAL A 92 -36.60 17.90 14.03
N LEU A 93 -35.98 18.07 15.19
CA LEU A 93 -34.58 18.42 15.35
C LEU A 93 -33.80 17.21 15.92
N PRO A 94 -32.49 17.13 15.67
CA PRO A 94 -31.61 16.18 16.36
C PRO A 94 -31.68 16.39 17.87
N ARG A 95 -31.46 15.32 18.63
CA ARG A 95 -31.48 15.37 20.10
C ARG A 95 -30.17 15.89 20.69
N ARG A 96 -29.07 15.73 19.96
CA ARG A 96 -27.71 16.04 20.45
C ARG A 96 -27.26 17.43 20.01
N SER A 97 -26.45 18.06 20.85
CA SER A 97 -25.86 19.37 20.55
C SER A 97 -24.78 19.24 19.47
N ARG A 98 -24.56 20.31 18.68
CA ARG A 98 -23.45 20.38 17.72
C ARG A 98 -22.10 20.18 18.40
N LEU A 99 -21.93 20.66 19.63
CA LEU A 99 -20.70 20.48 20.42
C LEU A 99 -20.38 19.00 20.63
N PHE A 100 -21.40 18.19 20.97
CA PHE A 100 -21.22 16.74 21.12
C PHE A 100 -20.80 16.09 19.79
N THR A 101 -21.47 16.44 18.69
CA THR A 101 -21.10 15.95 17.35
C THR A 101 -19.67 16.34 16.98
N VAL A 102 -19.28 17.60 17.20
CA VAL A 102 -17.92 18.09 16.93
C VAL A 102 -16.90 17.35 17.80
N ALA A 103 -17.18 17.15 19.09
CA ALA A 103 -16.29 16.43 20.00
C ALA A 103 -16.07 14.97 19.52
N ILE A 104 -17.13 14.28 19.10
CA ILE A 104 -17.00 12.93 18.54
C ILE A 104 -16.20 12.92 17.25
N LEU A 105 -16.49 13.83 16.30
CA LEU A 105 -15.76 13.88 15.04
C LEU A 105 -14.27 14.22 15.24
N LEU A 106 -13.95 15.08 16.22
CA LEU A 106 -12.58 15.36 16.64
C LEU A 106 -11.93 14.11 17.23
N ALA A 107 -12.62 13.37 18.10
CA ALA A 107 -12.12 12.11 18.63
C ALA A 107 -11.87 11.08 17.51
N THR A 108 -12.78 10.96 16.54
CA THR A 108 -12.60 10.13 15.35
C THR A 108 -11.37 10.59 14.55
N ALA A 109 -11.20 11.89 14.33
CA ALA A 109 -10.05 12.42 13.62
C ALA A 109 -8.72 12.11 14.33
N VAL A 110 -8.69 12.21 15.67
CA VAL A 110 -7.54 11.81 16.49
C VAL A 110 -7.25 10.32 16.31
N VAL A 111 -8.28 9.46 16.41
CA VAL A 111 -8.14 8.01 16.20
C VAL A 111 -7.58 7.72 14.81
N VAL A 112 -8.14 8.31 13.75
CA VAL A 112 -7.67 8.12 12.36
C VAL A 112 -6.24 8.64 12.15
N CYS A 113 -5.83 9.67 12.90
CA CYS A 113 -4.47 10.21 12.82
C CYS A 113 -3.43 9.37 13.56
N LEU A 114 -3.82 8.39 14.39
CA LEU A 114 -2.88 7.50 15.04
C LEU A 114 -2.05 6.71 14.00
N PRO A 115 -0.76 6.46 14.25
CA PRO A 115 0.10 5.70 13.33
C PRO A 115 -0.49 4.34 12.95
N GLN A 116 -1.06 3.62 13.93
CA GLN A 116 -1.70 2.31 13.72
C GLN A 116 -2.93 2.40 12.80
N SER A 117 -3.71 3.48 12.91
CA SER A 117 -4.87 3.70 12.02
C SER A 117 -4.43 4.00 10.61
N ARG A 118 -3.36 4.80 10.44
CA ARG A 118 -2.80 5.09 9.13
C ARG A 118 -2.27 3.83 8.46
N GLU A 119 -1.57 3.00 9.22
CA GLU A 119 -1.11 1.68 8.78
C GLU A 119 -2.30 0.81 8.38
N ALA A 120 -3.30 0.65 9.25
CA ALA A 120 -4.52 -0.12 8.98
C ALA A 120 -5.24 0.33 7.70
N ILE A 121 -5.48 1.64 7.56
CA ILE A 121 -6.15 2.21 6.39
C ILE A 121 -5.29 2.02 5.15
N SER A 122 -3.98 2.23 5.22
CA SER A 122 -3.07 2.05 4.08
C SER A 122 -3.00 0.60 3.62
N THR A 123 -3.00 -0.35 4.57
CA THR A 123 -2.94 -1.78 4.29
C THR A 123 -4.26 -2.29 3.71
N VAL A 124 -5.40 -1.96 4.31
CA VAL A 124 -6.73 -2.32 3.77
C VAL A 124 -6.94 -1.70 2.40
N ARG A 125 -6.54 -0.44 2.22
CA ARG A 125 -6.60 0.21 0.92
C ARG A 125 -5.69 -0.54 -0.08
N GLY A 126 -4.45 -0.83 0.30
CA GLY A 126 -3.50 -1.62 -0.48
C GLY A 126 -4.10 -2.95 -0.94
N SER A 127 -4.76 -3.66 -0.04
CA SER A 127 -5.33 -4.96 -0.32
C SER A 127 -6.44 -4.93 -1.38
N TRP A 128 -7.24 -3.86 -1.44
CA TRP A 128 -8.26 -3.67 -2.49
C TRP A 128 -7.67 -3.45 -3.90
N ASN A 129 -6.42 -3.02 -3.99
CA ASN A 129 -5.71 -2.84 -5.26
C ASN A 129 -4.69 -3.96 -5.53
N GLY A 130 -4.72 -5.05 -4.76
CA GLY A 130 -3.72 -6.12 -4.85
C GLY A 130 -2.29 -5.62 -4.56
N TYR A 131 -2.16 -4.59 -3.72
CA TYR A 131 -0.90 -3.92 -3.37
C TYR A 131 -0.13 -3.31 -4.54
N ARG A 132 -0.80 -3.08 -5.69
CA ARG A 132 -0.26 -2.30 -6.80
C ARG A 132 0.00 -0.87 -6.29
N GLY A 133 1.27 -0.47 -6.23
CA GLY A 133 1.73 0.77 -5.57
C GLY A 133 0.94 2.03 -5.95
N TYR A 134 0.74 2.93 -5.00
CA TYR A 134 -0.05 4.16 -5.18
C TYR A 134 0.76 5.34 -5.72
N SER A 135 0.08 6.34 -6.29
CA SER A 135 0.70 7.64 -6.60
C SER A 135 1.31 8.34 -5.38
N SER A 136 0.78 8.07 -4.18
CA SER A 136 1.38 8.52 -2.91
C SER A 136 2.67 7.79 -2.61
N ASP A 137 2.74 6.48 -2.87
CA ASP A 137 3.95 5.67 -2.67
C ASP A 137 5.04 6.11 -3.65
N VAL A 138 4.69 6.36 -4.91
CA VAL A 138 5.62 6.91 -5.92
C VAL A 138 6.18 8.26 -5.47
N ARG A 139 5.34 9.12 -4.87
CA ARG A 139 5.81 10.41 -4.33
C ARG A 139 6.74 10.21 -3.12
N ALA A 140 6.41 9.29 -2.22
CA ALA A 140 7.25 8.95 -1.07
C ALA A 140 8.61 8.42 -1.52
N LEU A 141 8.62 7.47 -2.46
CA LEU A 141 9.84 6.93 -3.07
C LEU A 141 10.67 8.01 -3.78
N ARG A 142 10.05 8.92 -4.53
CA ARG A 142 10.76 10.04 -5.17
C ARG A 142 11.41 10.98 -4.15
N ASN A 143 10.68 11.32 -3.08
CA ASN A 143 11.23 12.15 -2.00
C ASN A 143 12.38 11.43 -1.28
N LEU A 144 12.26 10.11 -1.10
CA LEU A 144 13.28 9.27 -0.49
C LEU A 144 14.54 9.20 -1.38
N ALA A 145 14.39 8.98 -2.68
CA ALA A 145 15.49 9.02 -3.64
C ALA A 145 16.19 10.38 -3.64
N ALA A 146 15.45 11.48 -3.74
CA ALA A 146 16.05 12.82 -3.75
C ALA A 146 16.84 13.13 -2.46
N ARG A 147 16.39 12.61 -1.32
CA ARG A 147 17.15 12.70 -0.05
C ARG A 147 18.39 11.82 -0.09
N ALA A 148 18.27 10.56 -0.51
CA ALA A 148 19.36 9.61 -0.58
C ALA A 148 20.46 10.05 -1.57
N GLU A 149 20.11 10.65 -2.70
CA GLU A 149 21.06 11.26 -3.66
C GLU A 149 21.87 12.37 -3.00
N LYS A 150 21.19 13.25 -2.24
CA LYS A 150 21.84 14.35 -1.52
C LYS A 150 22.78 13.84 -0.43
N GLU A 151 22.38 12.78 0.26
CA GLU A 151 23.14 12.16 1.37
C GLU A 151 24.18 11.15 0.88
N ARG A 152 24.20 10.82 -0.41
CA ARG A 152 24.99 9.73 -1.01
C ARG A 152 24.76 8.38 -0.34
N ASP A 153 23.51 8.11 0.06
CA ASP A 153 23.11 6.83 0.65
C ASP A 153 22.80 5.80 -0.45
N ALA A 154 23.82 5.01 -0.79
CA ALA A 154 23.73 3.97 -1.82
C ALA A 154 22.65 2.92 -1.53
N ARG A 155 22.45 2.56 -0.26
CA ARG A 155 21.48 1.51 0.12
C ARG A 155 20.05 2.00 -0.06
N THR A 156 19.76 3.21 0.37
CA THR A 156 18.43 3.79 0.15
C THR A 156 18.17 4.00 -1.34
N LEU A 157 19.17 4.40 -2.15
CA LEU A 157 19.02 4.48 -3.62
C LEU A 157 18.74 3.11 -4.25
N ALA A 158 19.46 2.08 -3.85
CA ALA A 158 19.24 0.71 -4.30
C ALA A 158 17.83 0.21 -3.94
N PHE A 159 17.36 0.48 -2.73
CA PHE A 159 15.99 0.16 -2.33
C PHE A 159 14.97 0.87 -3.22
N VAL A 160 15.13 2.18 -3.45
CA VAL A 160 14.18 2.93 -4.29
C VAL A 160 14.23 2.44 -5.74
N ALA A 161 15.40 2.05 -6.27
CA ALA A 161 15.52 1.46 -7.59
C ALA A 161 14.68 0.17 -7.72
N LEU A 162 14.72 -0.71 -6.71
CA LEU A 162 13.94 -1.96 -6.68
C LEU A 162 12.44 -1.72 -6.44
N ALA A 163 12.08 -0.67 -5.71
CA ALA A 163 10.68 -0.33 -5.38
C ALA A 163 9.99 0.55 -6.44
N ALA A 164 10.73 1.21 -7.32
CA ALA A 164 10.20 2.17 -8.27
C ALA A 164 9.45 1.49 -9.43
N PRO A 165 8.25 1.98 -9.80
CA PRO A 165 7.48 1.39 -10.90
C PRO A 165 7.96 1.84 -12.29
N ASP A 166 8.72 2.94 -12.38
CA ASP A 166 9.22 3.47 -13.65
C ASP A 166 10.61 2.88 -13.95
N THR A 167 10.71 2.14 -15.06
CA THR A 167 11.91 1.38 -15.41
C THR A 167 13.12 2.29 -15.71
N GLY A 168 12.88 3.43 -16.36
CA GLY A 168 13.92 4.40 -16.70
C GLY A 168 14.53 5.07 -15.46
N SER A 169 13.67 5.60 -14.58
CA SER A 169 14.12 6.19 -13.32
C SER A 169 14.78 5.16 -12.40
N ALA A 170 14.27 3.93 -12.37
CA ALA A 170 14.83 2.87 -11.53
C ALA A 170 16.24 2.47 -11.97
N MET A 171 16.50 2.36 -13.28
CA MET A 171 17.84 2.04 -13.79
C MET A 171 18.85 3.14 -13.46
N ALA A 172 18.48 4.41 -13.64
CA ALA A 172 19.36 5.53 -13.30
C ALA A 172 19.70 5.56 -11.79
N LEU A 173 18.75 5.21 -10.93
CA LEU A 173 18.98 5.08 -9.49
C LEU A 173 19.86 3.87 -9.15
N ALA A 174 19.68 2.75 -9.84
CA ALA A 174 20.54 1.57 -9.68
C ALA A 174 21.98 1.85 -10.12
N ASP A 175 22.17 2.51 -11.28
CA ASP A 175 23.48 2.98 -11.76
C ASP A 175 24.15 3.88 -10.71
N HIS A 176 23.40 4.83 -10.15
CA HIS A 176 23.92 5.74 -9.14
C HIS A 176 24.26 5.01 -7.83
N ALA A 177 23.41 4.09 -7.36
CA ALA A 177 23.67 3.29 -6.17
C ALA A 177 24.95 2.45 -6.32
N VAL A 178 25.10 1.76 -7.46
CA VAL A 178 26.27 0.91 -7.75
C VAL A 178 27.53 1.73 -7.97
N ALA A 179 27.41 2.95 -8.51
CA ALA A 179 28.54 3.87 -8.64
C ALA A 179 29.07 4.34 -7.27
N ILE A 180 28.21 4.44 -6.25
CA ILE A 180 28.60 4.77 -4.88
C ILE A 180 29.11 3.53 -4.14
N ASP A 181 28.40 2.41 -4.24
CA ASP A 181 28.74 1.12 -3.61
C ASP A 181 28.66 -0.03 -4.63
N PRO A 182 29.80 -0.45 -5.21
CA PRO A 182 29.84 -1.54 -6.18
C PRO A 182 29.34 -2.89 -5.66
N SER A 183 29.28 -3.09 -4.34
CA SER A 183 28.76 -4.34 -3.77
C SER A 183 27.25 -4.54 -4.02
N LEU A 184 26.55 -3.48 -4.42
CA LEU A 184 25.13 -3.49 -4.76
C LEU A 184 24.83 -3.92 -6.20
N VAL A 185 25.83 -4.37 -6.98
CA VAL A 185 25.63 -4.79 -8.39
C VAL A 185 24.52 -5.83 -8.58
N TRP A 186 24.24 -6.65 -7.56
CA TRP A 186 23.18 -7.65 -7.58
C TRP A 186 21.78 -7.05 -7.78
N ILE A 187 21.55 -5.75 -7.51
CA ILE A 187 20.24 -5.12 -7.71
C ILE A 187 19.81 -5.09 -9.18
N TYR A 188 20.76 -5.22 -10.13
CA TYR A 188 20.42 -5.36 -11.56
C TYR A 188 19.71 -6.68 -11.88
N ALA A 189 19.77 -7.67 -10.98
CA ALA A 189 18.94 -8.87 -11.10
C ALA A 189 17.46 -8.52 -10.96
N GLY A 190 17.14 -7.52 -10.12
CA GLY A 190 15.78 -7.09 -9.83
C GLY A 190 15.04 -6.57 -11.06
N SER A 191 13.76 -6.93 -11.16
CA SER A 191 12.84 -6.32 -12.13
C SER A 191 12.30 -5.01 -11.56
N THR A 192 12.20 -4.00 -12.42
CA THR A 192 11.49 -2.77 -12.12
C THR A 192 9.99 -2.98 -12.37
N GLY A 193 9.19 -3.05 -11.30
CA GLY A 193 7.77 -3.41 -11.39
C GLY A 193 7.54 -4.93 -11.43
N HIS A 194 6.32 -5.36 -11.79
CA HIS A 194 5.99 -6.79 -11.78
C HIS A 194 6.90 -7.57 -12.74
N PRO A 195 7.59 -8.64 -12.26
CA PRO A 195 8.61 -9.36 -13.00
C PRO A 195 8.08 -9.97 -14.30
N GLU A 196 6.77 -10.18 -14.41
CA GLU A 196 6.09 -10.68 -15.61
C GLU A 196 6.14 -9.69 -16.80
N TYR A 197 6.37 -8.39 -16.60
CA TYR A 197 6.15 -7.38 -17.64
C TYR A 197 7.40 -6.61 -18.09
N ALA A 198 8.48 -6.60 -17.30
CA ALA A 198 9.69 -5.83 -17.59
C ALA A 198 10.96 -6.63 -17.25
N PRO A 199 11.60 -7.27 -18.25
CA PRO A 199 12.92 -7.87 -18.01
C PRO A 199 13.93 -6.80 -17.58
N PRO A 200 14.96 -7.16 -16.79
CA PRO A 200 16.03 -6.25 -16.43
C PRO A 200 16.76 -5.72 -17.67
N SER A 201 17.42 -4.56 -17.54
CA SER A 201 18.16 -3.99 -18.67
C SER A 201 19.31 -4.91 -19.10
N LYS A 202 19.57 -4.96 -20.40
CA LYS A 202 20.68 -5.74 -20.96
C LYS A 202 22.03 -5.28 -20.41
N ASP A 203 22.21 -3.97 -20.25
CA ASP A 203 23.47 -3.40 -19.77
C ASP A 203 23.71 -3.70 -18.29
N GLY A 204 22.68 -3.56 -17.44
CA GLY A 204 22.76 -3.91 -16.02
C GLY A 204 23.01 -5.40 -15.82
N LEU A 205 22.33 -6.25 -16.60
CA LEU A 205 22.54 -7.70 -16.59
C LEU A 205 23.95 -8.09 -17.03
N ALA A 206 24.52 -7.45 -18.06
CA ALA A 206 25.89 -7.71 -18.48
C ALA A 206 26.92 -7.38 -17.39
N ARG A 207 26.70 -6.29 -16.64
CA ARG A 207 27.52 -5.94 -15.47
C ARG A 207 27.37 -6.97 -14.35
N LEU A 208 26.15 -7.45 -14.10
CA LEU A 208 25.89 -8.49 -13.10
C LEU A 208 26.57 -9.81 -13.45
N LEU A 209 26.43 -10.29 -14.69
CA LEU A 209 27.10 -11.51 -15.18
C LEU A 209 28.63 -11.42 -15.05
N SER A 210 29.19 -10.22 -15.27
CA SER A 210 30.63 -9.99 -15.12
C SER A 210 31.06 -9.95 -13.65
N ALA A 211 30.19 -9.48 -12.75
CA ALA A 211 30.50 -9.34 -11.34
C ALA A 211 30.28 -10.62 -10.53
N ASP A 212 29.36 -11.49 -10.96
CA ASP A 212 29.07 -12.78 -10.33
C ASP A 212 28.94 -13.91 -11.39
N PRO A 213 30.04 -14.28 -12.07
CA PRO A 213 30.01 -15.28 -13.15
C PRO A 213 29.81 -16.72 -12.65
N ASP A 214 30.07 -16.99 -11.37
CA ASP A 214 29.99 -18.32 -10.76
C ASP A 214 28.58 -18.64 -10.21
N ASN A 215 27.64 -17.69 -10.32
CA ASN A 215 26.27 -17.85 -9.85
C ASN A 215 25.35 -18.20 -11.02
N ALA A 216 24.55 -19.26 -10.84
CA ALA A 216 23.57 -19.70 -11.81
C ALA A 216 22.47 -18.67 -12.08
N PHE A 217 22.08 -17.89 -11.07
CA PHE A 217 20.89 -17.06 -11.14
C PHE A 217 20.97 -15.93 -12.20
N PRO A 218 22.07 -15.13 -12.28
CA PRO A 218 22.26 -14.19 -13.39
C PRO A 218 22.11 -14.81 -14.78
N GLU A 219 22.60 -16.04 -14.99
CA GLU A 219 22.47 -16.74 -16.27
C GLU A 219 21.01 -17.16 -16.53
N LEU A 220 20.26 -17.58 -15.52
CA LEU A 220 18.82 -17.86 -15.63
C LEU A 220 18.02 -16.59 -16.00
N VAL A 221 18.36 -15.46 -15.39
CA VAL A 221 17.76 -14.15 -15.73
C VAL A 221 18.09 -13.77 -17.17
N ALA A 222 19.32 -14.01 -17.63
CA ALA A 222 19.74 -13.74 -19.00
C ALA A 222 19.06 -14.64 -20.04
N ALA A 223 18.86 -15.92 -19.71
CA ALA A 223 18.07 -16.84 -20.53
C ALA A 223 16.64 -16.31 -20.70
N ARG A 224 16.01 -15.87 -19.62
CA ARG A 224 14.66 -15.29 -19.64
C ARG A 224 14.58 -14.00 -20.46
N VAL A 225 15.54 -13.09 -20.30
CA VAL A 225 15.59 -11.83 -21.09
C VAL A 225 15.70 -12.12 -22.59
N SER A 226 16.40 -13.20 -22.95
CA SER A 226 16.57 -13.64 -24.35
C SER A 226 15.31 -14.29 -24.91
N SER A 227 14.60 -15.11 -24.11
CA SER A 227 13.40 -15.83 -24.54
C SER A 227 12.10 -15.01 -24.47
N GLU A 228 12.05 -13.94 -23.68
CA GLU A 228 10.85 -13.11 -23.49
C GLU A 228 10.19 -12.61 -24.80
N PRO A 229 10.93 -12.10 -25.82
CA PRO A 229 10.32 -11.68 -27.08
C PRO A 229 9.65 -12.84 -27.84
N LEU A 230 10.25 -14.03 -27.78
CA LEU A 230 9.71 -15.24 -28.37
C LEU A 230 8.43 -15.67 -27.65
N PHE A 231 8.45 -15.68 -26.31
CA PHE A 231 7.31 -16.00 -25.48
C PHE A 231 6.12 -15.09 -25.75
N ARG A 232 6.35 -13.76 -25.77
CA ARG A 232 5.30 -12.78 -26.10
C ARG A 232 4.73 -13.05 -27.48
N LYS A 233 5.59 -13.27 -28.48
CA LYS A 233 5.15 -13.54 -29.84
C LYS A 233 4.24 -14.79 -29.91
N LEU A 234 4.61 -15.87 -29.23
CA LEU A 234 3.80 -17.09 -29.19
C LEU A 234 2.44 -16.84 -28.55
N ILE A 235 2.40 -16.20 -27.36
CA ILE A 235 1.14 -15.88 -26.66
C ILE A 235 0.23 -14.95 -27.47
N PHE A 236 0.81 -13.98 -28.19
CA PHE A 236 0.02 -13.07 -29.03
C PHE A 236 -0.57 -13.78 -30.27
N GLN A 237 0.05 -14.86 -30.74
CA GLN A 237 -0.40 -15.59 -31.92
C GLN A 237 -1.45 -16.65 -31.56
N HIS A 238 -1.22 -17.41 -30.49
CA HIS A 238 -2.11 -18.46 -29.99
C HIS A 238 -1.78 -18.82 -28.54
N SER A 239 -2.51 -19.76 -27.96
CA SER A 239 -2.10 -20.40 -26.69
C SER A 239 -1.14 -21.54 -27.02
N PRO A 240 0.20 -21.36 -26.92
CA PRO A 240 1.15 -22.40 -27.31
C PRO A 240 0.98 -23.63 -26.41
N THR A 241 1.16 -24.81 -27.00
CA THR A 241 1.27 -26.04 -26.20
C THR A 241 2.63 -26.08 -25.47
N GLU A 242 2.72 -26.82 -24.37
CA GLU A 242 3.98 -27.01 -23.62
C GLU A 242 5.11 -27.49 -24.54
N LYS A 243 4.79 -28.43 -25.45
CA LYS A 243 5.75 -28.97 -26.42
C LYS A 243 6.22 -27.93 -27.45
N GLU A 244 5.32 -27.08 -27.94
CA GLU A 244 5.69 -25.98 -28.86
C GLU A 244 6.62 -24.99 -28.17
N PHE A 245 6.37 -24.69 -26.88
CA PHE A 245 7.21 -23.83 -26.08
C PHE A 245 8.62 -24.42 -25.90
N GLU A 246 8.71 -25.68 -25.47
CA GLU A 246 9.97 -26.42 -25.32
C GLU A 246 10.77 -26.46 -26.63
N THR A 247 10.11 -26.78 -27.75
CA THR A 247 10.75 -26.85 -29.07
C THR A 247 11.28 -25.49 -29.50
N SER A 248 10.55 -24.42 -29.21
CA SER A 248 10.93 -23.05 -29.57
C SER A 248 12.12 -22.56 -28.73
N LEU A 249 12.15 -22.89 -27.44
CA LEU A 249 13.29 -22.57 -26.56
C LEU A 249 14.55 -23.34 -26.94
N ALA A 250 14.43 -24.64 -27.20
CA ALA A 250 15.57 -25.47 -27.62
C ALA A 250 16.18 -25.01 -28.96
N ALA A 251 15.41 -24.34 -29.81
CA ALA A 251 15.87 -23.77 -31.06
C ALA A 251 16.60 -22.41 -30.89
N ASP A 252 16.53 -21.77 -29.73
CA ASP A 252 17.22 -20.50 -29.45
C ASP A 252 18.65 -20.76 -28.91
N PRO A 253 19.70 -20.47 -29.70
CA PRO A 253 21.07 -20.72 -29.27
C PRO A 253 21.53 -19.83 -28.12
N GLN A 254 20.96 -18.62 -27.97
CA GLN A 254 21.30 -17.72 -26.87
C GLN A 254 20.73 -18.25 -25.56
N TRP A 255 19.45 -18.62 -25.56
CA TRP A 255 18.80 -19.25 -24.41
C TRP A 255 19.54 -20.53 -24.00
N MET A 256 19.84 -21.43 -24.94
CA MET A 256 20.60 -22.66 -24.69
C MET A 256 21.96 -22.39 -24.04
N ALA A 257 22.70 -21.40 -24.54
CA ALA A 257 24.01 -21.06 -24.00
C ALA A 257 23.95 -20.51 -22.57
N HIS A 258 22.95 -19.68 -22.26
CA HIS A 258 22.72 -19.18 -20.90
C HIS A 258 22.29 -20.31 -19.95
N MET A 259 21.38 -21.18 -20.38
CA MET A 259 20.94 -22.33 -19.57
C MET A 259 22.08 -23.33 -19.31
N ASP A 260 22.93 -23.61 -20.30
CA ASP A 260 24.10 -24.49 -20.08
C ASP A 260 25.07 -23.90 -19.06
N ARG A 261 25.33 -22.59 -19.10
CA ARG A 261 26.16 -21.93 -18.09
C ARG A 261 25.51 -21.95 -16.71
N ALA A 262 24.21 -21.71 -16.62
CA ALA A 262 23.47 -21.79 -15.36
C ALA A 262 23.56 -23.19 -14.73
N PHE A 263 23.37 -24.25 -15.52
CA PHE A 263 23.45 -25.65 -15.04
C PHE A 263 24.86 -26.12 -14.70
N ARG A 264 25.90 -25.41 -15.15
CA ARG A 264 27.31 -25.69 -14.81
C ARG A 264 27.84 -24.79 -13.70
N ALA A 265 27.08 -23.79 -13.27
CA ALA A 265 27.54 -22.84 -12.27
C ALA A 265 27.68 -23.52 -10.91
N PRO A 266 28.77 -23.27 -10.17
CA PRO A 266 29.05 -23.93 -8.88
C PRO A 266 28.18 -23.43 -7.72
N ARG A 267 27.42 -22.34 -7.92
CA ARG A 267 26.59 -21.69 -6.89
C ARG A 267 25.24 -21.25 -7.46
N TYR A 268 24.24 -21.22 -6.58
CA TYR A 268 22.93 -20.63 -6.79
C TYR A 268 22.62 -19.62 -5.66
N ASP A 269 22.46 -18.34 -5.99
CA ASP A 269 22.05 -17.28 -5.05
C ASP A 269 21.14 -16.29 -5.80
N THR A 270 19.86 -16.19 -5.41
CA THR A 270 18.90 -15.28 -6.06
C THR A 270 18.96 -13.85 -5.54
N TYR A 271 19.78 -13.60 -4.52
CA TYR A 271 19.91 -12.33 -3.82
C TYR A 271 18.64 -11.92 -3.05
N PHE A 272 17.68 -12.80 -2.83
CA PHE A 272 16.44 -12.53 -2.11
C PHE A 272 16.67 -12.14 -0.65
N ASN A 273 17.57 -12.81 0.08
CA ASN A 273 17.95 -12.41 1.44
C ASN A 273 18.65 -11.06 1.47
N ARG A 274 19.52 -10.77 0.49
CA ARG A 274 20.17 -9.45 0.39
C ARG A 274 19.13 -8.36 0.11
N HIS A 275 18.18 -8.65 -0.78
CA HIS A 275 17.05 -7.78 -1.08
C HIS A 275 16.18 -7.52 0.15
N TRP A 276 15.88 -8.55 0.92
CA TRP A 276 15.12 -8.41 2.16
C TRP A 276 15.88 -7.63 3.23
N GLN A 277 17.16 -7.92 3.42
CA GLN A 277 17.99 -7.18 4.39
C GLN A 277 18.02 -5.69 4.05
N LEU A 278 18.24 -5.35 2.77
CA LEU A 278 18.18 -3.98 2.26
C LEU A 278 16.82 -3.33 2.54
N THR A 279 15.73 -4.03 2.18
CA THR A 279 14.36 -3.57 2.39
C THR A 279 14.07 -3.33 3.86
N ARG A 280 14.47 -4.26 4.73
CA ARG A 280 14.26 -4.19 6.19
C ARG A 280 15.05 -3.06 6.82
N GLU A 281 16.30 -2.85 6.41
CA GLU A 281 17.13 -1.74 6.87
C GLU A 281 16.48 -0.40 6.56
N VAL A 282 16.07 -0.19 5.29
CA VAL A 282 15.41 1.04 4.86
C VAL A 282 14.04 1.19 5.52
N TRP A 283 13.27 0.11 5.66
CA TRP A 283 11.96 0.15 6.33
C TRP A 283 12.06 0.51 7.81
N ASN A 284 13.10 0.04 8.50
CA ASN A 284 13.36 0.38 9.89
C ASN A 284 13.79 1.85 10.06
N GLN A 285 14.55 2.38 9.10
CA GLN A 285 14.95 3.80 9.07
C GLN A 285 13.80 4.74 8.69
N HIS A 286 12.90 4.28 7.81
CA HIS A 286 11.79 5.06 7.25
C HIS A 286 10.44 4.43 7.62
N GLN A 287 10.02 4.65 8.88
CA GLN A 287 8.78 4.10 9.42
C GLN A 287 7.50 4.60 8.73
N ASP A 288 7.61 5.66 7.93
CA ASP A 288 6.53 6.25 7.13
C ASP A 288 6.28 5.51 5.81
N LEU A 289 7.17 4.60 5.39
CA LEU A 289 6.94 3.76 4.23
C LEU A 289 5.74 2.83 4.44
N SER A 290 4.85 2.80 3.44
CA SER A 290 3.65 1.98 3.49
C SER A 290 4.01 0.49 3.39
N ALA A 291 3.24 -0.37 4.07
CA ALA A 291 3.40 -1.82 3.96
C ALA A 291 3.21 -2.29 2.50
N SER A 292 2.45 -1.55 1.69
CA SER A 292 2.28 -1.82 0.26
C SER A 292 3.58 -1.68 -0.52
N VAL A 293 4.39 -0.64 -0.24
CA VAL A 293 5.71 -0.48 -0.87
C VAL A 293 6.61 -1.68 -0.54
N ILE A 294 6.67 -2.06 0.73
CA ILE A 294 7.52 -3.15 1.21
C ILE A 294 7.10 -4.48 0.58
N PHE A 295 5.80 -4.78 0.62
CA PHE A 295 5.26 -6.00 0.04
C PHE A 295 5.46 -6.04 -1.47
N ASN A 296 5.18 -4.95 -2.18
CA ASN A 296 5.37 -4.86 -3.62
C ASN A 296 6.85 -5.01 -4.03
N THR A 297 7.77 -4.49 -3.21
CA THR A 297 9.22 -4.62 -3.44
C THR A 297 9.65 -6.08 -3.34
N LEU A 298 9.19 -6.81 -2.31
CA LEU A 298 9.45 -8.25 -2.21
C LEU A 298 8.76 -9.05 -3.32
N TRP A 299 7.52 -8.69 -3.67
CA TRP A 299 6.75 -9.34 -4.73
C TRP A 299 7.36 -9.13 -6.11
N ALA A 300 8.05 -8.00 -6.30
CA ALA A 300 8.74 -7.70 -7.54
C ALA A 300 10.07 -8.47 -7.70
N HIS A 301 10.53 -9.17 -6.67
CA HIS A 301 11.73 -9.98 -6.77
C HIS A 301 11.55 -11.06 -7.85
N PRO A 302 12.50 -11.17 -8.81
CA PRO A 302 12.44 -12.20 -9.83
C PRO A 302 12.54 -13.59 -9.20
N LEU A 303 11.51 -14.41 -9.36
CA LEU A 303 11.62 -15.84 -9.12
C LEU A 303 12.28 -16.51 -10.33
N PRO A 304 13.01 -17.62 -10.13
CA PRO A 304 13.56 -18.39 -11.23
C PRO A 304 12.44 -18.84 -12.18
N ASP A 305 12.72 -18.82 -13.48
CA ASP A 305 11.80 -19.31 -14.49
C ASP A 305 11.76 -20.84 -14.47
N VAL A 306 10.84 -21.39 -13.68
CA VAL A 306 10.64 -22.84 -13.51
C VAL A 306 10.37 -23.54 -14.82
N ALA A 307 9.66 -22.89 -15.75
CA ALA A 307 9.39 -23.47 -17.06
C ALA A 307 10.71 -23.65 -17.84
N SER A 308 11.53 -22.59 -17.92
CA SER A 308 12.85 -22.68 -18.57
C SER A 308 13.75 -23.74 -17.92
N ILE A 309 13.82 -23.77 -16.58
CA ILE A 309 14.62 -24.75 -15.83
C ILE A 309 14.17 -26.17 -16.16
N ARG A 310 12.87 -26.45 -16.10
CA ARG A 310 12.30 -27.77 -16.37
C ARG A 310 12.50 -28.18 -17.84
N SER A 311 12.29 -27.27 -18.78
CA SER A 311 12.49 -27.52 -20.21
C SER A 311 13.94 -27.87 -20.51
N TYR A 312 14.91 -27.12 -19.97
CA TYR A 312 16.33 -27.42 -20.17
C TYR A 312 16.77 -28.72 -19.46
N GLY A 313 16.30 -28.95 -18.23
CA GLY A 313 16.56 -30.21 -17.51
C GLY A 313 16.03 -31.42 -18.28
N THR A 314 14.81 -31.33 -18.82
CA THR A 314 14.21 -32.38 -19.66
C THR A 314 15.00 -32.57 -20.97
N HIS A 315 15.48 -31.49 -21.58
CA HIS A 315 16.34 -31.57 -22.76
C HIS A 315 17.65 -32.33 -22.46
N LEU A 316 18.31 -32.06 -21.33
CA LEU A 316 19.52 -32.78 -20.93
C LEU A 316 19.25 -34.26 -20.61
N VAL A 317 18.14 -34.56 -19.95
CA VAL A 317 17.70 -35.95 -19.70
C VAL A 317 17.45 -36.69 -21.02
N HIS A 318 16.79 -36.05 -21.99
CA HIS A 318 16.58 -36.64 -23.30
C HIS A 318 17.91 -36.92 -24.04
N ASN A 319 18.82 -35.96 -24.04
CA ASN A 319 20.15 -36.14 -24.63
C ASN A 319 20.94 -37.26 -23.92
N ALA A 320 20.74 -37.45 -22.61
CA ALA A 320 21.33 -38.56 -21.87
C ALA A 320 20.77 -39.92 -22.33
N GLN A 321 19.45 -40.00 -22.57
CA GLN A 321 18.83 -41.20 -23.13
C GLN A 321 19.35 -41.51 -24.55
N GLU A 322 19.49 -40.49 -25.39
CA GLU A 322 20.10 -40.63 -26.72
C GLU A 322 21.56 -41.07 -26.65
N ALA A 323 22.36 -40.50 -25.74
CA ALA A 323 23.74 -40.93 -25.52
C ALA A 323 23.82 -42.39 -25.04
N SER A 324 22.96 -42.79 -24.11
CA SER A 324 22.89 -44.17 -23.61
C SER A 324 22.51 -45.16 -24.70
N THR A 325 21.48 -44.87 -25.51
CA THR A 325 21.06 -45.71 -26.64
C THR A 325 22.11 -45.77 -27.75
N ALA A 326 22.91 -44.71 -27.91
CA ALA A 326 24.06 -44.67 -28.80
C ALA A 326 25.32 -45.38 -28.24
N GLY A 327 25.22 -46.04 -27.08
CA GLY A 327 26.35 -46.75 -26.45
C GLY A 327 27.40 -45.84 -25.82
N ARG A 328 27.02 -44.63 -25.42
CA ARG A 328 27.87 -43.64 -24.72
C ARG A 328 27.38 -43.41 -23.28
N PRO A 329 27.49 -44.42 -22.38
CA PRO A 329 26.95 -44.34 -21.03
C PRO A 329 27.63 -43.26 -20.17
N ASP A 330 28.93 -43.03 -20.33
CA ASP A 330 29.66 -41.99 -19.56
C ASP A 330 29.16 -40.58 -19.87
N GLU A 331 28.79 -40.32 -21.13
CA GLU A 331 28.22 -39.04 -21.56
C GLU A 331 26.80 -38.87 -20.99
N ALA A 332 26.00 -39.94 -21.02
CA ALA A 332 24.66 -39.94 -20.43
C ALA A 332 24.71 -39.69 -18.91
N GLU A 333 25.60 -40.37 -18.19
CA GLU A 333 25.83 -40.16 -16.76
C GLU A 333 26.29 -38.72 -16.48
N SER A 334 27.22 -38.17 -17.27
CA SER A 334 27.67 -36.78 -17.11
C SER A 334 26.54 -35.76 -17.28
N LEU A 335 25.64 -35.98 -18.24
CA LEU A 335 24.47 -35.11 -18.46
C LEU A 335 23.48 -35.19 -17.29
N LEU A 336 23.19 -36.38 -16.79
CA LEU A 336 22.29 -36.58 -15.65
C LEU A 336 22.87 -36.00 -14.37
N ASN A 337 24.16 -36.22 -14.11
CA ASN A 337 24.86 -35.65 -12.96
C ASN A 337 24.84 -34.11 -13.00
N ARG A 338 24.94 -33.49 -14.19
CA ARG A 338 24.81 -32.02 -14.32
C ARG A 338 23.43 -31.52 -13.90
N VAL A 339 22.36 -32.20 -14.32
CA VAL A 339 20.98 -31.83 -13.94
C VAL A 339 20.79 -31.98 -12.44
N ASP A 340 21.28 -33.08 -11.87
CA ASP A 340 21.23 -33.33 -10.44
C ASP A 340 22.04 -32.31 -9.62
N GLU A 341 23.29 -32.01 -10.02
CA GLU A 341 24.14 -31.02 -9.34
C GLU A 341 23.48 -29.64 -9.29
N PHE A 342 22.94 -29.17 -10.42
CA PHE A 342 22.17 -27.91 -10.46
C PHE A 342 20.96 -27.97 -9.53
N GLY A 343 20.19 -29.05 -9.57
CA GLY A 343 19.03 -29.26 -8.70
C GLY A 343 19.40 -29.21 -7.21
N ARG A 344 20.52 -29.84 -6.81
CA ARG A 344 21.04 -29.78 -5.44
C ARG A 344 21.52 -28.39 -5.04
N HIS A 345 22.24 -27.69 -5.91
CA HIS A 345 22.64 -26.30 -5.63
C HIS A 345 21.42 -25.44 -5.34
N MET A 346 20.36 -25.56 -6.13
CA MET A 346 19.11 -24.84 -5.92
C MET A 346 18.36 -25.31 -4.66
N ALA A 347 18.36 -26.62 -4.36
CA ALA A 347 17.74 -27.20 -3.17
C ALA A 347 18.43 -26.81 -1.85
N ASP A 348 19.75 -26.69 -1.86
CA ASP A 348 20.57 -26.45 -0.68
C ASP A 348 20.83 -24.96 -0.46
N GLN A 349 20.97 -24.18 -1.54
CA GLN A 349 21.32 -22.75 -1.51
C GLN A 349 20.13 -21.83 -1.82
N GLY A 350 19.00 -22.39 -2.27
CA GLY A 350 17.76 -21.64 -2.48
C GLY A 350 17.32 -20.89 -1.23
N GLU A 351 16.95 -19.63 -1.41
CA GLU A 351 16.61 -18.71 -0.33
C GLU A 351 15.11 -18.72 -0.02
N THR A 352 14.31 -19.34 -0.87
CA THR A 352 12.88 -19.60 -0.68
C THR A 352 12.57 -21.09 -0.72
N ASP A 353 11.54 -21.52 0.01
CA ASP A 353 11.06 -22.90 -0.06
C ASP A 353 10.63 -23.28 -1.49
N PHE A 354 10.17 -22.30 -2.29
CA PHE A 354 9.79 -22.49 -3.69
C PHE A 354 10.98 -22.90 -4.54
N GLU A 355 12.10 -22.18 -4.43
CA GLU A 355 13.33 -22.52 -5.14
C GLU A 355 13.82 -23.90 -4.72
N ARG A 356 13.77 -24.21 -3.43
CA ARG A 356 14.21 -25.50 -2.92
C ARG A 356 13.38 -26.64 -3.49
N MET A 357 12.06 -26.47 -3.56
CA MET A 357 11.15 -27.44 -4.15
C MET A 357 11.43 -27.64 -5.65
N VAL A 358 11.70 -26.56 -6.39
CA VAL A 358 12.08 -26.65 -7.81
C VAL A 358 13.40 -27.42 -7.97
N GLY A 359 14.41 -27.09 -7.16
CA GLY A 359 15.70 -27.79 -7.15
C GLY A 359 15.58 -29.29 -6.88
N LEU A 360 14.80 -29.66 -5.86
CA LEU A 360 14.52 -31.07 -5.55
C LEU A 360 13.77 -31.78 -6.67
N SER A 361 12.78 -31.14 -7.30
CA SER A 361 12.07 -31.73 -8.44
C SER A 361 12.99 -31.99 -9.63
N VAL A 362 13.94 -31.10 -9.89
CA VAL A 362 14.93 -31.25 -10.98
C VAL A 362 15.91 -32.38 -10.65
N SER A 363 16.42 -32.44 -9.41
CA SER A 363 17.32 -33.51 -8.95
C SER A 363 16.62 -34.88 -8.95
N HIS A 364 15.36 -34.95 -8.50
CA HIS A 364 14.55 -36.17 -8.53
C HIS A 364 14.46 -36.75 -9.95
N GLN A 365 14.13 -35.92 -10.95
CA GLN A 365 14.04 -36.37 -12.35
C GLN A 365 15.37 -36.96 -12.85
N ALA A 366 16.50 -36.31 -12.54
CA ALA A 366 17.82 -36.78 -12.95
C ALA A 366 18.23 -38.08 -12.25
N LEU A 367 18.00 -38.18 -10.93
CA LEU A 367 18.34 -39.37 -10.13
C LEU A 367 17.51 -40.59 -10.52
N ALA A 368 16.21 -40.40 -10.83
CA ALA A 368 15.36 -41.48 -11.32
C ALA A 368 15.90 -42.07 -12.63
N GLU A 369 16.28 -41.23 -13.58
CA GLU A 369 16.86 -41.64 -14.86
C GLU A 369 18.26 -42.24 -14.70
N LEU A 370 19.08 -41.67 -13.81
CA LEU A 370 20.42 -42.20 -13.50
C LEU A 370 20.35 -43.61 -12.94
N ARG A 371 19.41 -43.86 -12.02
CA ARG A 371 19.13 -45.19 -11.49
C ARG A 371 18.73 -46.17 -12.60
N THR A 372 17.80 -45.77 -13.48
CA THR A 372 17.38 -46.61 -14.61
C THR A 372 18.55 -46.92 -15.55
N LEU A 373 19.39 -45.92 -15.83
CA LEU A 373 20.57 -46.08 -16.67
C LEU A 373 21.57 -47.07 -16.06
N GLN A 374 21.90 -46.91 -14.78
CA GLN A 374 22.85 -47.78 -14.08
C GLN A 374 22.34 -49.23 -13.96
N GLN A 375 21.04 -49.42 -13.72
CA GLN A 375 20.41 -50.75 -13.73
C GLN A 375 20.49 -51.43 -15.11
N THR A 376 20.27 -50.65 -16.18
CA THR A 376 20.29 -51.18 -17.55
C THR A 376 21.70 -51.63 -17.97
N HIS A 377 22.74 -50.93 -17.50
CA HIS A 377 24.15 -51.26 -17.79
C HIS A 377 24.79 -52.21 -16.77
N GLY A 378 24.02 -52.78 -15.83
CA GLY A 378 24.52 -53.74 -14.84
C GLY A 378 25.48 -53.14 -13.80
N MET A 379 25.41 -51.82 -13.58
CA MET A 379 26.24 -51.09 -12.63
C MET A 379 25.60 -51.11 -11.23
N ASP A 380 25.39 -52.30 -10.67
CA ASP A 380 24.60 -52.52 -9.44
C ASP A 380 25.09 -51.69 -8.24
N ARG A 381 26.41 -51.48 -8.12
CA ARG A 381 26.99 -50.70 -7.02
C ARG A 381 26.67 -49.21 -7.12
N GLN A 382 26.69 -48.63 -8.32
CA GLN A 382 26.36 -47.21 -8.52
C GLN A 382 24.85 -46.99 -8.46
N SER A 383 24.04 -47.95 -8.94
CA SER A 383 22.59 -47.92 -8.74
C SER A 383 22.20 -47.93 -7.25
N GLN A 384 23.01 -48.58 -6.40
CA GLN A 384 22.83 -48.55 -4.95
C GLN A 384 23.20 -47.20 -4.33
N GLU A 385 23.99 -46.36 -4.99
CA GLU A 385 24.33 -44.99 -4.54
C GLU A 385 23.26 -43.97 -4.95
N ALA A 386 22.60 -44.16 -6.10
CA ALA A 386 21.51 -43.29 -6.55
C ALA A 386 20.20 -43.48 -5.75
N ALA A 387 19.90 -44.71 -5.31
CA ALA A 387 18.69 -45.03 -4.55
C ALA A 387 18.52 -44.24 -3.23
N PRO A 388 19.49 -44.21 -2.29
CA PRO A 388 19.35 -43.47 -1.04
C PRO A 388 19.27 -41.95 -1.27
N ARG A 389 19.87 -41.45 -2.35
CA ARG A 389 19.78 -40.04 -2.72
C ARG A 389 18.38 -39.67 -3.20
N LEU A 390 17.75 -40.56 -3.97
CA LEU A 390 16.36 -40.36 -4.40
C LEU A 390 15.41 -40.37 -3.19
N GLU A 391 15.61 -41.29 -2.24
CA GLU A 391 14.84 -41.34 -0.99
C GLU A 391 15.00 -40.07 -0.14
N ASP A 392 16.22 -39.52 -0.01
CA ASP A 392 16.46 -38.23 0.66
C ASP A 392 15.71 -37.08 -0.04
N VAL A 393 15.73 -37.04 -1.37
CA VAL A 393 15.00 -36.04 -2.15
C VAL A 393 13.49 -36.16 -1.92
N ASP A 394 12.93 -37.37 -1.91
CA ASP A 394 11.51 -37.61 -1.64
C ASP A 394 11.11 -37.14 -0.23
N GLU A 395 11.91 -37.47 0.79
CA GLU A 395 11.66 -37.02 2.17
C GLU A 395 11.72 -35.50 2.29
N ARG A 396 12.68 -34.85 1.61
CA ARG A 396 12.79 -33.38 1.58
C ARG A 396 11.64 -32.72 0.84
N ILE A 397 11.15 -33.31 -0.25
CA ILE A 397 9.96 -32.85 -0.98
C ILE A 397 8.72 -32.94 -0.08
N GLU A 398 8.54 -34.04 0.64
CA GLU A 398 7.42 -34.22 1.58
C GLU A 398 7.49 -33.18 2.71
N SER A 399 8.68 -33.01 3.31
CA SER A 399 8.95 -32.04 4.38
C SER A 399 8.65 -30.60 3.94
N LEU A 400 9.12 -30.17 2.76
CA LEU A 400 8.81 -28.85 2.21
C LEU A 400 7.33 -28.73 1.83
N GLY A 401 6.71 -29.80 1.32
CA GLY A 401 5.28 -29.85 1.06
C GLY A 401 4.44 -29.53 2.31
N HIS A 402 4.93 -29.94 3.48
CA HIS A 402 4.36 -29.56 4.77
C HIS A 402 4.70 -28.11 5.18
N SER A 403 5.89 -27.59 4.89
CA SER A 403 6.26 -26.19 5.19
C SER A 403 5.42 -25.17 4.41
N PHE A 404 5.03 -25.48 3.16
CA PHE A 404 4.08 -24.67 2.39
C PHE A 404 2.66 -24.63 2.97
N ARG A 405 2.35 -25.51 3.93
CA ARG A 405 1.11 -25.53 4.70
C ARG A 405 1.41 -25.17 6.15
N PRO A 406 1.99 -23.98 6.42
CA PRO A 406 2.46 -23.60 7.76
C PRO A 406 1.33 -23.55 8.78
N CYS A 407 0.11 -23.31 8.29
CA CYS A 407 -1.07 -23.11 9.07
C CYS A 407 -2.00 -24.28 8.81
N SER A 408 -2.55 -24.81 9.89
CA SER A 408 -3.65 -25.74 9.82
C SER A 408 -4.81 -25.10 9.02
N PRO A 409 -5.65 -25.91 8.33
CA PRO A 409 -6.85 -25.40 7.68
C PRO A 409 -7.79 -24.62 8.62
N ALA A 410 -7.67 -24.80 9.94
CA ALA A 410 -8.42 -24.04 10.94
C ALA A 410 -7.83 -22.64 11.15
N GLU A 411 -6.50 -22.50 11.23
CA GLU A 411 -5.81 -21.21 11.35
C GLU A 411 -6.00 -20.36 10.09
N TRP A 412 -5.90 -20.97 8.91
CA TRP A 412 -6.22 -20.31 7.64
C TRP A 412 -7.64 -19.74 7.63
N ARG A 413 -8.64 -20.55 7.98
CA ARG A 413 -10.03 -20.08 8.08
C ARG A 413 -10.21 -18.97 9.13
N ALA A 414 -9.49 -19.04 10.24
CA ALA A 414 -9.52 -18.01 11.27
C ALA A 414 -8.90 -16.69 10.76
N LEU A 415 -7.81 -16.75 9.99
CA LEU A 415 -7.20 -15.59 9.34
C LEU A 415 -8.11 -15.00 8.26
N ASP A 416 -8.71 -15.82 7.41
CA ASP A 416 -9.66 -15.37 6.39
C ASP A 416 -10.88 -14.70 7.02
N HIS A 417 -11.40 -15.27 8.12
CA HIS A 417 -12.51 -14.66 8.85
C HIS A 417 -12.13 -13.30 9.43
N ARG A 418 -10.92 -13.18 10.00
CA ARG A 418 -10.39 -11.89 10.50
C ARG A 418 -10.18 -10.89 9.37
N ALA A 419 -9.66 -11.32 8.23
CA ALA A 419 -9.47 -10.47 7.05
C ALA A 419 -10.80 -9.89 6.59
N LEU A 420 -11.81 -10.77 6.47
CA LEU A 420 -13.17 -10.37 6.12
C LEU A 420 -13.75 -9.38 7.14
N LEU A 421 -13.58 -9.62 8.45
CA LEU A 421 -14.04 -8.71 9.49
C LEU A 421 -13.34 -7.34 9.41
N VAL A 422 -12.03 -7.31 9.18
CA VAL A 422 -11.27 -6.06 8.97
C VAL A 422 -11.83 -5.30 7.78
N GLN A 423 -11.99 -5.97 6.63
CA GLN A 423 -12.52 -5.33 5.43
C GLN A 423 -13.97 -4.85 5.62
N LEU A 424 -14.85 -5.67 6.19
CA LEU A 424 -16.24 -5.29 6.48
C LEU A 424 -16.30 -4.12 7.45
N SER A 425 -15.43 -4.08 8.46
CA SER A 425 -15.34 -2.95 9.39
C SER A 425 -14.87 -1.67 8.70
N ALA A 426 -13.92 -1.77 7.76
CA ALA A 426 -13.49 -0.63 6.96
C ALA A 426 -14.59 -0.11 6.03
N VAL A 427 -15.29 -1.01 5.32
CA VAL A 427 -16.43 -0.67 4.46
C VAL A 427 -17.58 -0.08 5.28
N LEU A 428 -17.89 -0.64 6.45
CA LEU A 428 -18.94 -0.12 7.33
C LEU A 428 -18.58 1.26 7.87
N ALA A 429 -17.35 1.43 8.39
CA ALA A 429 -16.85 2.73 8.84
C ALA A 429 -16.97 3.76 7.71
N MET A 430 -16.58 3.37 6.49
CA MET A 430 -16.71 4.19 5.28
C MET A 430 -18.16 4.61 4.99
N LEU A 431 -19.10 3.65 4.95
CA LEU A 431 -20.52 3.91 4.69
C LEU A 431 -21.14 4.82 5.77
N VAL A 432 -20.85 4.55 7.04
CA VAL A 432 -21.31 5.37 8.16
C VAL A 432 -20.76 6.78 8.07
N ALA A 433 -19.53 6.93 7.61
CA ALA A 433 -18.92 8.24 7.44
C ALA A 433 -19.59 9.06 6.32
N ILE A 434 -19.95 8.42 5.19
CA ILE A 434 -20.76 9.04 4.13
C ILE A 434 -22.12 9.49 4.68
N VAL A 435 -22.79 8.63 5.45
CA VAL A 435 -24.09 8.95 6.06
C VAL A 435 -23.98 10.09 7.06
N ALA A 436 -22.94 10.12 7.89
CA ALA A 436 -22.65 11.22 8.81
C ALA A 436 -22.45 12.53 8.04
N ALA A 437 -21.64 12.51 6.98
CA ALA A 437 -21.39 13.69 6.18
C ALA A 437 -22.65 14.20 5.47
N PHE A 438 -23.38 13.32 4.79
CA PHE A 438 -24.60 13.66 4.07
C PHE A 438 -25.69 14.18 5.01
N SER A 439 -25.90 13.53 6.17
CA SER A 439 -26.93 13.95 7.12
C SER A 439 -26.65 15.32 7.73
N LEU A 440 -25.41 15.60 8.12
CA LEU A 440 -25.01 16.90 8.64
C LEU A 440 -25.12 18.00 7.56
N PHE A 441 -24.74 17.69 6.32
CA PHE A 441 -24.90 18.62 5.19
C PHE A 441 -26.37 18.93 4.91
N ALA A 442 -27.22 17.90 4.83
CA ALA A 442 -28.63 18.03 4.50
C ALA A 442 -29.41 18.82 5.57
N LEU A 443 -29.03 18.73 6.85
CA LEU A 443 -29.63 19.52 7.92
C LEU A 443 -29.34 21.02 7.81
N GLU A 444 -28.24 21.38 7.16
CA GLU A 444 -27.85 22.77 6.97
C GLU A 444 -28.47 23.38 5.71
N LEU A 445 -28.98 22.58 4.77
CA LEU A 445 -29.65 23.10 3.57
C LEU A 445 -31.08 23.61 3.88
N PRO A 446 -31.45 24.83 3.44
CA PRO A 446 -32.80 25.34 3.60
C PRO A 446 -33.76 24.57 2.67
N LEU A 447 -34.42 23.54 3.20
CA LEU A 447 -35.42 22.78 2.46
C LEU A 447 -36.72 23.62 2.32
N ALA A 448 -36.94 24.17 1.12
CA ALA A 448 -38.07 25.06 0.84
C ALA A 448 -39.42 24.33 0.71
N ARG A 449 -40.36 24.64 1.59
CA ARG A 449 -41.78 24.17 1.73
C ARG A 449 -42.01 22.76 2.34
N PRO A 450 -42.96 22.64 3.30
CA PRO A 450 -43.26 21.40 3.99
C PRO A 450 -44.17 20.49 3.15
N GLY A 451 -43.79 19.21 3.04
CA GLY A 451 -44.64 18.12 2.56
C GLY A 451 -44.46 16.90 3.46
N GLN A 452 -45.48 16.05 3.59
CA GLN A 452 -45.48 14.94 4.57
C GLN A 452 -44.32 13.95 4.36
N GLN A 453 -43.93 13.69 3.11
CA GLN A 453 -42.75 12.87 2.78
C GLN A 453 -41.43 13.51 3.28
N ARG A 454 -41.33 14.85 3.24
CA ARG A 454 -40.14 15.57 3.72
C ARG A 454 -40.01 15.54 5.24
N ILE A 455 -41.12 15.46 5.98
CA ILE A 455 -41.08 15.28 7.45
C ILE A 455 -40.47 13.92 7.81
N ARG A 456 -40.85 12.85 7.09
CA ARG A 456 -40.26 11.51 7.27
C ARG A 456 -38.77 11.50 6.94
N LEU A 457 -38.37 12.09 5.80
CA LEU A 457 -36.97 12.20 5.40
C LEU A 457 -36.15 13.04 6.40
N ARG A 458 -36.70 14.16 6.88
CA ARG A 458 -36.01 14.98 7.90
C ARG A 458 -35.82 14.20 9.19
N ARG A 459 -36.79 13.38 9.61
CA ARG A 459 -36.67 12.52 10.79
C ARG A 459 -35.56 11.48 10.62
N THR A 460 -35.45 10.82 9.47
CA THR A 460 -34.36 9.86 9.22
C THR A 460 -33.00 10.56 9.20
N ILE A 461 -32.90 11.74 8.58
CA ILE A 461 -31.68 12.57 8.59
C ILE A 461 -31.29 13.00 10.01
N CYS A 462 -32.24 13.43 10.85
CA CYS A 462 -31.94 13.80 12.24
C CYS A 462 -31.43 12.61 13.06
N VAL A 463 -32.06 11.43 12.91
CA VAL A 463 -31.60 10.20 13.56
C VAL A 463 -30.20 9.82 13.06
N ALA A 464 -29.95 9.91 11.76
CA ALA A 464 -28.63 9.67 11.19
C ALA A 464 -27.58 10.66 11.74
N ALA A 465 -27.88 11.96 11.81
CA ALA A 465 -26.97 12.96 12.34
C ALA A 465 -26.67 12.77 13.84
N ASP A 466 -27.64 12.27 14.62
CA ASP A 466 -27.44 11.98 16.05
C ASP A 466 -26.51 10.77 16.27
N TRP A 467 -26.63 9.72 15.45
CA TRP A 467 -25.98 8.42 15.70
C TRP A 467 -24.79 8.11 14.80
N ALA A 468 -24.76 8.57 13.56
CA ALA A 468 -23.71 8.25 12.60
C ALA A 468 -22.31 8.70 13.05
N PRO A 469 -22.09 9.88 13.67
CA PRO A 469 -20.77 10.23 14.20
C PRO A 469 -20.27 9.25 15.26
N ALA A 470 -21.15 8.82 16.18
CA ALA A 470 -20.80 7.86 17.23
C ALA A 470 -20.52 6.47 16.63
N ALA A 471 -21.36 6.03 15.68
CA ALA A 471 -21.16 4.80 14.94
C ALA A 471 -19.86 4.82 14.13
N LEU A 472 -19.47 5.97 13.58
CA LEU A 472 -18.21 6.15 12.87
C LEU A 472 -17.02 5.96 13.82
N LEU A 473 -17.04 6.61 14.99
CA LEU A 473 -15.99 6.45 16.00
C LEU A 473 -15.86 4.98 16.42
N ILE A 474 -16.98 4.30 16.68
CA ILE A 474 -17.01 2.88 17.02
C ILE A 474 -16.47 2.03 15.86
N GLY A 475 -16.83 2.34 14.61
CA GLY A 475 -16.34 1.66 13.41
C GLY A 475 -14.82 1.80 13.24
N CYS A 476 -14.27 3.00 13.42
CA CYS A 476 -12.81 3.22 13.39
C CYS A 476 -12.08 2.48 14.52
N PHE A 477 -12.66 2.45 15.72
CA PHE A 477 -12.08 1.71 16.85
C PHE A 477 -12.16 0.19 16.62
N ALA A 478 -13.27 -0.32 16.09
CA ALA A 478 -13.42 -1.73 15.71
C ALA A 478 -12.41 -2.13 14.63
N LEU A 479 -12.22 -1.30 13.60
CA LEU A 479 -11.20 -1.51 12.57
C LEU A 479 -9.81 -1.65 13.19
N LEU A 480 -9.45 -0.75 14.11
CA LEU A 480 -8.16 -0.82 14.81
C LEU A 480 -7.97 -2.09 15.62
N LEU A 481 -8.99 -2.51 16.37
CA LEU A 481 -8.94 -3.72 17.18
C LEU A 481 -8.83 -4.97 16.30
N LEU A 482 -9.64 -5.04 15.25
CA LEU A 482 -9.64 -6.16 14.30
C LEU A 482 -8.33 -6.21 13.48
N PHE A 483 -7.68 -5.07 13.27
CA PHE A 483 -6.41 -4.97 12.55
C PHE A 483 -5.18 -5.34 13.40
N GLN A 484 -5.29 -5.43 14.74
CA GLN A 484 -4.14 -5.73 15.62
C GLN A 484 -3.34 -6.99 15.22
N PRO A 485 -3.96 -8.13 14.83
CA PRO A 485 -3.21 -9.31 14.41
C PRO A 485 -2.33 -9.03 13.18
N TYR A 486 -2.83 -8.26 12.21
CA TYR A 486 -2.07 -7.87 11.02
C TYR A 486 -0.95 -6.88 11.34
N ALA A 487 -1.21 -5.92 12.24
CA ALA A 487 -0.17 -5.03 12.74
C ALA A 487 0.96 -5.80 13.46
N GLN A 488 0.62 -6.86 14.20
CA GLN A 488 1.62 -7.75 14.81
C GLN A 488 2.44 -8.49 13.76
N ILE A 489 1.80 -9.03 12.71
CA ILE A 489 2.49 -9.68 11.58
C ILE A 489 3.45 -8.71 10.87
N LEU A 490 3.02 -7.48 10.61
CA LEU A 490 3.88 -6.48 9.98
C LEU A 490 5.06 -6.09 10.88
N ARG A 491 4.84 -5.98 12.19
CA ARG A 491 5.92 -5.71 13.16
C ARG A 491 6.87 -6.88 13.32
N SER A 492 6.36 -8.12 13.38
CA SER A 492 7.21 -9.30 13.45
C SER A 492 8.02 -9.44 12.18
N ALA A 493 7.42 -9.19 11.00
CA ALA A 493 8.14 -9.19 9.74
C ALA A 493 9.36 -8.28 9.79
N ARG A 494 9.27 -7.05 10.31
CA ARG A 494 10.43 -6.15 10.46
C ARG A 494 11.61 -6.72 11.27
N SER A 495 11.34 -7.69 12.15
CA SER A 495 12.37 -8.32 12.98
C SER A 495 12.93 -9.61 12.38
N LEU A 496 12.27 -10.20 11.37
CA LEU A 496 12.69 -11.48 10.79
C LEU A 496 14.01 -11.33 10.02
N GLY A 497 14.90 -12.30 10.24
CA GLY A 497 16.24 -12.36 9.66
C GLY A 497 16.26 -12.83 8.21
N SER A 498 15.44 -13.84 7.91
CA SER A 498 15.38 -14.46 6.58
C SER A 498 14.26 -13.87 5.74
N ALA A 499 14.51 -13.78 4.43
CA ALA A 499 13.51 -13.34 3.47
C ALA A 499 12.37 -14.36 3.35
N SER A 500 12.67 -15.67 3.41
CA SER A 500 11.65 -16.72 3.38
C SER A 500 10.66 -16.57 4.54
N GLU A 501 11.11 -16.44 5.79
CA GLU A 501 10.20 -16.27 6.93
C GLU A 501 9.37 -14.98 6.82
N ALA A 502 10.00 -13.88 6.39
CA ALA A 502 9.32 -12.61 6.22
C ALA A 502 8.27 -12.66 5.12
N TRP A 503 8.63 -13.23 3.96
CA TRP A 503 7.72 -13.51 2.87
C TRP A 503 6.58 -14.41 3.31
N HIS A 504 6.87 -15.50 3.99
CA HIS A 504 5.87 -16.47 4.43
C HIS A 504 4.88 -15.83 5.41
N SER A 505 5.38 -15.05 6.37
CA SER A 505 4.59 -14.31 7.33
C SER A 505 3.72 -13.25 6.67
N MET A 506 4.28 -12.44 5.76
CA MET A 506 3.53 -11.37 5.10
C MET A 506 2.60 -11.88 4.01
N HIS A 507 3.00 -12.88 3.25
CA HIS A 507 2.22 -13.44 2.15
C HIS A 507 1.10 -14.32 2.70
N PHE A 508 1.42 -15.44 3.34
CA PHE A 508 0.42 -16.43 3.73
C PHE A 508 -0.38 -16.02 4.98
N ALA A 509 0.26 -15.47 6.00
CA ALA A 509 -0.44 -15.14 7.24
C ALA A 509 -1.06 -13.72 7.25
N GLY A 510 -0.58 -12.80 6.39
CA GLY A 510 -0.87 -11.37 6.52
C GLY A 510 -1.66 -10.75 5.37
N LEU A 511 -0.95 -10.29 4.35
CA LEU A 511 -1.43 -9.35 3.34
C LEU A 511 -2.24 -10.03 2.23
N PHE A 512 -1.93 -11.28 1.86
CA PHE A 512 -2.65 -11.99 0.81
C PHE A 512 -4.08 -12.34 1.20
N THR A 513 -4.31 -12.81 2.44
CA THR A 513 -5.66 -13.08 2.98
C THR A 513 -6.51 -11.81 2.97
N LEU A 514 -5.92 -10.65 3.29
CA LEU A 514 -6.55 -9.34 3.18
C LEU A 514 -6.85 -8.92 1.73
N SER A 515 -6.21 -9.45 0.70
CA SER A 515 -6.56 -9.17 -0.70
C SER A 515 -7.58 -10.16 -1.28
N ALA A 516 -7.56 -11.43 -0.85
CA ALA A 516 -8.38 -12.48 -1.42
C ALA A 516 -9.88 -12.38 -1.04
N SER A 517 -10.20 -11.92 0.18
CA SER A 517 -11.57 -12.03 0.73
C SER A 517 -12.64 -11.15 0.06
N LEU A 518 -12.25 -10.09 -0.66
CA LEU A 518 -13.18 -9.23 -1.43
C LEU A 518 -12.69 -8.93 -2.86
N GLY A 519 -11.72 -9.71 -3.38
CA GLY A 519 -11.15 -9.50 -4.72
C GLY A 519 -12.20 -9.47 -5.85
N ALA A 520 -13.37 -10.10 -5.66
CA ALA A 520 -14.49 -10.05 -6.60
C ALA A 520 -15.16 -8.66 -6.74
N LEU A 521 -14.92 -7.71 -5.81
CA LEU A 521 -15.43 -6.33 -5.88
C LEU A 521 -14.40 -5.34 -6.48
N ALA A 522 -13.24 -5.82 -6.94
CA ALA A 522 -12.10 -4.99 -7.30
C ALA A 522 -12.25 -4.20 -8.62
N GLU A 523 -13.16 -4.57 -9.52
CA GLU A 523 -13.23 -3.94 -10.85
C GLU A 523 -13.99 -2.59 -10.93
N PRO A 524 -15.09 -2.33 -10.19
CA PRO A 524 -15.83 -1.07 -10.38
C PRO A 524 -15.47 0.08 -9.41
N PHE A 525 -14.69 -0.14 -8.33
CA PHE A 525 -14.37 0.90 -7.35
C PHE A 525 -12.88 1.18 -7.26
N THR A 526 -12.37 2.10 -8.09
CA THR A 526 -11.02 2.67 -7.89
C THR A 526 -10.97 3.42 -6.57
N ALA A 527 -10.61 2.72 -5.49
CA ALA A 527 -10.61 3.17 -4.09
C ALA A 527 -9.65 4.34 -3.79
N VAL A 528 -8.80 4.69 -4.74
CA VAL A 528 -7.69 5.66 -4.61
C VAL A 528 -8.20 7.08 -4.38
N HIS A 529 -9.26 7.48 -5.07
CA HIS A 529 -9.83 8.83 -4.97
C HIS A 529 -10.84 8.94 -3.82
N PHE A 530 -11.38 7.82 -3.36
CA PHE A 530 -12.48 7.82 -2.41
C PHE A 530 -12.05 8.27 -1.02
N TRP A 531 -10.98 7.72 -0.43
CA TRP A 531 -10.55 8.10 0.92
C TRP A 531 -10.04 9.54 0.99
N GLN A 532 -9.38 10.01 -0.07
CA GLN A 532 -8.96 11.42 -0.19
C GLN A 532 -10.16 12.35 -0.35
N ALA A 533 -11.12 12.00 -1.21
CA ALA A 533 -12.38 12.71 -1.34
C ALA A 533 -13.18 12.67 -0.03
N PHE A 534 -13.12 11.58 0.74
CA PHE A 534 -13.81 11.42 2.00
C PHE A 534 -13.22 12.29 3.10
N ILE A 535 -11.89 12.30 3.28
CA ILE A 535 -11.22 13.19 4.23
C ILE A 535 -11.44 14.65 3.82
N ALA A 536 -11.29 14.97 2.53
CA ALA A 536 -11.53 16.31 2.00
C ALA A 536 -13.00 16.74 2.15
N ALA A 537 -13.96 15.85 1.92
CA ALA A 537 -15.38 16.11 2.08
C ALA A 537 -15.75 16.25 3.56
N SER A 538 -15.16 15.46 4.44
CA SER A 538 -15.41 15.52 5.88
C SER A 538 -14.80 16.77 6.51
N ALA A 539 -13.56 17.13 6.13
CA ALA A 539 -12.91 18.38 6.52
C ALA A 539 -13.63 19.59 5.91
N GLY A 540 -13.97 19.52 4.62
CA GLY A 540 -14.74 20.55 3.92
C GLY A 540 -16.13 20.74 4.51
N LEU A 541 -16.79 19.67 4.94
CA LEU A 541 -18.07 19.73 5.62
C LEU A 541 -17.94 20.30 7.03
N ALA A 542 -16.93 19.90 7.80
CA ALA A 542 -16.66 20.48 9.11
C ALA A 542 -16.41 21.98 8.99
N LEU A 543 -15.57 22.40 8.03
CA LEU A 543 -15.33 23.81 7.71
C LEU A 543 -16.59 24.50 7.21
N PHE A 544 -17.43 23.86 6.40
CA PHE A 544 -18.69 24.41 5.93
C PHE A 544 -19.68 24.62 7.07
N VAL A 545 -19.82 23.65 7.97
CA VAL A 545 -20.68 23.77 9.17
C VAL A 545 -20.20 24.93 10.04
N VAL A 546 -18.89 25.04 10.28
CA VAL A 546 -18.30 26.15 11.04
C VAL A 546 -18.52 27.49 10.33
N ALA A 547 -18.16 27.59 9.04
CA ALA A 547 -18.27 28.80 8.24
C ALA A 547 -19.73 29.24 8.06
N ARG A 548 -20.67 28.31 7.92
CA ARG A 548 -22.10 28.61 7.87
C ARG A 548 -22.64 29.06 9.24
N GLY A 549 -22.14 28.52 10.35
CA GLY A 549 -22.37 29.09 11.67
C GLY A 549 -21.96 30.57 11.74
N PHE A 550 -20.81 30.92 11.14
CA PHE A 550 -20.34 32.30 11.02
C PHE A 550 -21.08 33.15 9.97
N LEU A 551 -21.60 32.57 8.87
CA LEU A 551 -22.21 33.30 7.74
C LEU A 551 -23.74 33.39 7.82
N GLY A 552 -24.42 32.42 8.45
CA GLY A 552 -25.86 32.48 8.74
C GLY A 552 -26.24 33.72 9.55
N HIS A 553 -25.25 34.27 10.25
CA HIS A 553 -25.16 35.60 10.84
C HIS A 553 -25.63 36.78 9.96
N LYS A 554 -25.54 36.68 8.63
CA LYS A 554 -25.89 37.77 7.71
C LYS A 554 -27.36 37.80 7.26
N ARG A 555 -28.11 36.69 7.38
CA ARG A 555 -29.41 36.53 6.70
C ARG A 555 -30.63 36.30 7.62
N ALA A 556 -30.45 35.79 8.83
CA ALA A 556 -31.46 35.92 9.89
C ALA A 556 -31.35 37.31 10.47
#